data_AF-A0A6L6F3Q5-F1
#
_entry.id   AF-A0A6L6F3Q5-F1
#
_cell.length_a   1.000
_cell.length_b   1.000
_cell.length_c   1.000
_cell.angle_alpha   90.00
_cell.angle_beta   90.00
_cell.angle_gamma   90.00
#
_symmetry.space_group_name_H-M   'P 1'
#
loop_
_entity.id
_entity.type
_entity.pdbx_description
1 polymer ?
#
loop_
_entity_poly.entity_id
_entity_poly.type
_entity_poly.pdbx_seq_one_letter_code
_entity_poly.pdbx_strand_id
1 'polypeptide(L)'
;MRPTPCGRGLPTYLPAWFCFTAAVAQRPSVLAIAIAIACTEPQFVTPQLRKMRTVTSIPLNAYPNLGRSWDASTHSWIDQRHAQPGLVQQWSDLRAVRIGAEPT
;
A
#
# COMPACT_ATOMS: atom_id res chain seq x y z
N MET A 1 16.56 -10.96 9.51
CA MET A 1 15.11 -10.91 9.84
C MET A 1 14.49 -12.24 9.49
N ARG A 2 13.76 -12.90 10.40
CA ARG A 2 12.99 -14.10 10.06
C ARG A 2 11.75 -13.68 9.25
N PRO A 3 11.45 -14.32 8.11
CA PRO A 3 10.24 -14.01 7.35
C PRO A 3 8.99 -14.30 8.20
N THR A 4 8.04 -13.39 8.24
CA THR A 4 6.73 -13.62 8.87
C THR A 4 5.92 -14.52 7.92
N PRO A 5 5.49 -15.72 8.33
CA PRO A 5 4.64 -16.56 7.48
C PRO A 5 3.32 -15.84 7.18
N CYS A 6 2.92 -15.76 5.91
CA CYS A 6 1.67 -15.11 5.48
C CYS A 6 0.38 -15.85 5.92
N GLY A 7 0.46 -16.88 6.77
CA GLY A 7 -0.62 -17.80 7.08
C GLY A 7 -0.56 -19.09 6.24
N ARG A 8 -1.53 -20.00 6.44
CA ARG A 8 -1.58 -21.29 5.74
C ARG A 8 -1.77 -21.07 4.23
N GLY A 9 -0.99 -21.79 3.41
CA GLY A 9 -1.16 -21.82 1.94
C GLY A 9 -0.48 -20.71 1.14
N LEU A 10 0.32 -19.83 1.77
CA LEU A 10 1.05 -18.76 1.08
C LEU A 10 2.58 -18.89 1.24
N PRO A 11 3.38 -18.48 0.24
CA PRO A 11 4.84 -18.49 0.31
C PRO A 11 5.38 -17.69 1.52
N THR A 12 6.43 -18.20 2.15
CA THR A 12 7.08 -17.58 3.31
C THR A 12 7.93 -16.34 2.98
N TYR A 13 8.17 -16.02 1.71
CA TYR A 13 9.05 -14.92 1.26
C TYR A 13 8.32 -13.70 0.68
N LEU A 14 7.04 -13.52 1.01
CA LEU A 14 6.27 -12.37 0.55
C LEU A 14 6.47 -11.16 1.47
N PRO A 15 6.37 -9.93 0.93
CA PRO A 15 6.46 -8.72 1.75
C PRO A 15 5.42 -8.71 2.88
N ALA A 16 5.79 -8.16 4.04
CA ALA A 16 4.92 -8.14 5.22
C ALA A 16 3.54 -7.49 4.97
N TRP A 17 3.48 -6.42 4.15
CA TRP A 17 2.23 -5.77 3.79
C TRP A 17 1.29 -6.69 2.99
N PHE A 18 1.84 -7.58 2.16
CA PHE A 18 1.06 -8.56 1.41
C PHE A 18 0.52 -9.65 2.33
N CYS A 19 1.38 -10.18 3.21
CA CYS A 19 0.95 -11.13 4.25
C CYS A 19 -0.18 -10.56 5.12
N PHE A 20 -0.05 -9.30 5.53
CA PHE A 20 -1.09 -8.62 6.32
C PHE A 20 -2.42 -8.56 5.56
N THR A 21 -2.39 -8.14 4.29
CA THR A 21 -3.59 -8.07 3.43
C THR A 21 -4.29 -9.43 3.32
N ALA A 22 -3.51 -10.48 3.03
CA ALA A 22 -4.04 -11.83 2.92
C ALA A 22 -4.59 -12.37 4.24
N ALA A 23 -3.94 -12.05 5.36
CA ALA A 23 -4.40 -12.46 6.69
C ALA A 23 -5.71 -11.77 7.07
N VAL A 24 -5.88 -10.47 6.78
CA VAL A 24 -7.14 -9.75 7.01
C VAL A 24 -8.25 -10.33 6.13
N ALA A 25 -7.98 -10.58 4.85
CA ALA A 25 -8.95 -11.11 3.91
C ALA A 25 -9.49 -12.50 4.27
N GLN A 26 -8.70 -13.32 4.98
CA GLN A 26 -9.03 -14.71 5.32
C GLN A 26 -9.44 -14.89 6.79
N ARG A 27 -9.69 -13.81 7.55
CA ARG A 27 -10.06 -13.88 8.97
C ARG A 27 -11.57 -13.64 9.15
N PRO A 28 -12.39 -14.68 9.38
CA PRO A 28 -13.84 -14.52 9.53
C PRO A 28 -14.26 -13.68 10.73
N SER A 29 -13.41 -13.62 11.76
CA SER A 29 -13.65 -12.82 12.98
C SER A 29 -13.33 -11.33 12.80
N VAL A 30 -12.83 -10.90 11.64
CA VAL A 30 -12.48 -9.51 11.35
C VAL A 30 -13.36 -8.99 10.22
N LEU A 31 -14.22 -8.02 10.55
CA LEU A 31 -14.95 -7.26 9.53
C LEU A 31 -14.11 -6.05 9.10
N ALA A 32 -13.38 -6.20 8.00
CA ALA A 32 -12.63 -5.10 7.39
C ALA A 32 -13.46 -4.43 6.28
N ILE A 33 -13.72 -3.13 6.42
CA ILE A 33 -14.46 -2.33 5.43
C ILE A 33 -13.58 -1.81 4.28
N ALA A 34 -12.27 -1.67 4.52
CA ALA A 34 -11.27 -1.28 3.54
C ALA A 34 -9.86 -1.65 4.02
N ILE A 35 -8.91 -1.75 3.09
CA ILE A 35 -7.48 -1.87 3.37
C ILE A 35 -6.76 -0.75 2.60
N ALA A 36 -5.83 -0.05 3.25
CA ALA A 36 -5.15 1.08 2.65
C ALA A 36 -3.65 0.81 2.44
N ILE A 37 -3.12 1.30 1.33
CA ILE A 37 -1.68 1.58 1.20
C ILE A 37 -1.47 3.02 1.67
N ALA A 38 -0.66 3.18 2.70
CA ALA A 38 -0.33 4.47 3.29
C ALA A 38 1.19 4.66 3.36
N CYS A 39 1.65 5.91 3.39
CA CYS A 39 3.05 6.29 3.62
C CYS A 39 4.06 5.61 2.67
N THR A 40 3.63 5.31 1.45
CA THR A 40 4.45 4.70 0.40
C THR A 40 4.70 5.72 -0.69
N GLU A 41 5.91 5.72 -1.27
CA GLU A 41 6.20 6.58 -2.40
C GLU A 41 5.22 6.30 -3.57
N PRO A 42 4.67 7.34 -4.24
CA PRO A 42 3.61 7.16 -5.22
C PRO A 42 3.88 6.09 -6.28
N GLN A 43 5.13 5.98 -6.76
CA GLN A 43 5.50 5.01 -7.81
C GLN A 43 5.30 3.54 -7.40
N PHE A 44 5.32 3.22 -6.10
CA PHE A 44 5.14 1.85 -5.61
C PHE A 44 3.70 1.50 -5.28
N VAL A 45 2.78 2.46 -5.26
CA VAL A 45 1.37 2.20 -4.93
C VAL A 45 0.70 1.31 -5.96
N THR A 46 0.90 1.57 -7.26
CA THR A 46 0.25 0.78 -8.32
C THR A 46 0.64 -0.71 -8.30
N PRO A 47 1.93 -1.10 -8.25
CA PRO A 47 2.30 -2.50 -8.17
C PRO A 47 1.78 -3.17 -6.87
N GLN A 48 1.71 -2.45 -5.75
CA GLN A 48 1.13 -2.96 -4.52
C GLN A 48 -0.38 -3.20 -4.64
N LEU A 49 -1.15 -2.24 -5.16
CA LEU A 49 -2.60 -2.40 -5.41
C LEU A 49 -2.89 -3.62 -6.29
N ARG A 50 -2.15 -3.77 -7.39
CA ARG A 50 -2.27 -4.94 -8.29
C ARG A 50 -2.07 -6.24 -7.53
N LYS A 51 -1.04 -6.30 -6.69
CA LYS A 51 -0.71 -7.51 -5.94
C LYS A 51 -1.75 -7.77 -4.84
N MET A 52 -2.16 -6.78 -4.06
CA MET A 52 -3.20 -6.93 -3.02
C MET A 52 -4.51 -7.45 -3.61
N ARG A 53 -4.91 -6.95 -4.78
CA ARG A 53 -6.15 -7.39 -5.45
C ARG A 53 -6.16 -8.88 -5.79
N THR A 54 -5.01 -9.53 -5.87
CA THR A 54 -4.94 -11.00 -6.09
C THR A 54 -5.42 -11.83 -4.91
N VAL A 55 -5.55 -11.25 -3.71
CA VAL A 55 -5.89 -11.99 -2.48
C VAL A 55 -7.08 -11.42 -1.72
N THR A 56 -7.67 -10.31 -2.17
CA THR A 56 -8.82 -9.73 -1.51
C THR A 56 -9.75 -8.98 -2.46
N SER A 57 -11.06 -9.11 -2.21
CA SER A 57 -12.12 -8.28 -2.78
C SER A 57 -12.48 -7.09 -1.90
N ILE A 58 -11.92 -7.00 -0.68
CA ILE A 58 -12.14 -5.87 0.23
C ILE A 58 -11.74 -4.57 -0.51
N PRO A 59 -12.50 -3.47 -0.34
CA PRO A 59 -12.14 -2.19 -0.94
C PRO A 59 -10.72 -1.77 -0.59
N LEU A 60 -9.99 -1.25 -1.58
CA LEU A 60 -8.62 -0.78 -1.42
C LEU A 60 -8.57 0.74 -1.48
N ASN A 61 -7.76 1.36 -0.62
CA ASN A 61 -7.52 2.81 -0.61
C ASN A 61 -6.04 3.11 -0.90
N ALA A 62 -5.78 4.29 -1.48
CA ALA A 62 -4.43 4.77 -1.77
C ALA A 62 -4.18 6.14 -1.12
N TYR A 63 -3.19 6.20 -0.23
CA TYR A 63 -2.74 7.39 0.48
C TYR A 63 -1.20 7.46 0.52
N PRO A 64 -0.54 7.68 -0.63
CA PRO A 64 0.92 7.79 -0.68
C PRO A 64 1.45 8.95 0.18
N ASN A 65 2.73 8.86 0.55
CA ASN A 65 3.46 10.02 1.06
C ASN A 65 3.81 10.98 -0.10
N LEU A 66 4.38 12.13 0.24
CA LEU A 66 4.85 13.13 -0.74
C LEU A 66 6.13 12.71 -1.49
N GLY A 67 6.53 11.44 -1.43
CA GLY A 67 7.75 10.93 -2.05
C GLY A 67 9.04 11.53 -1.49
N ARG A 68 8.98 12.11 -0.29
CA ARG A 68 10.13 12.74 0.36
C ARG A 68 11.12 11.72 0.85
N SER A 69 12.39 12.02 0.69
CA SER A 69 13.50 11.26 1.25
C SER A 69 13.98 11.94 2.52
N TRP A 70 14.34 11.15 3.53
CA TRP A 70 14.94 11.68 4.75
C TRP A 70 16.44 11.87 4.55
N ASP A 71 16.92 13.11 4.72
CA ASP A 71 18.34 13.41 4.81
C ASP A 71 18.79 13.34 6.27
N ALA A 72 19.59 12.33 6.58
CA ALA A 72 20.12 12.11 7.91
C ALA A 72 21.23 13.09 8.30
N SER A 73 21.84 13.81 7.35
CA SER A 73 22.88 14.79 7.64
C SER A 73 22.31 16.12 8.12
N THR A 74 21.21 16.55 7.51
CA THR A 74 20.51 17.81 7.83
C THR A 74 19.29 17.61 8.73
N HIS A 75 18.96 16.36 9.06
CA HIS A 75 17.75 15.98 9.80
C HIS A 75 16.48 16.58 9.18
N SER A 76 16.35 16.49 7.86
CA SER A 76 15.24 17.11 7.14
C SER A 76 14.71 16.22 6.03
N TRP A 77 13.44 16.46 5.66
CA TRP A 77 12.83 15.83 4.49
C TRP A 77 13.18 16.62 3.23
N ILE A 78 13.86 15.97 2.29
CA ILE A 78 14.24 16.51 0.99
C ILE A 78 13.41 15.88 -0.13
N ASP A 79 13.43 16.51 -1.31
CA ASP A 79 12.79 16.05 -2.56
C ASP A 79 11.28 15.78 -2.47
N GLN A 80 10.44 16.72 -2.89
CA GLN A 80 8.99 16.50 -2.94
C GLN A 80 8.57 15.99 -4.31
N ARG A 81 7.99 14.79 -4.35
CA ARG A 81 7.48 14.14 -5.57
C ARG A 81 6.03 13.73 -5.36
N HIS A 82 5.13 14.64 -5.72
CA HIS A 82 3.71 14.35 -5.74
C HIS A 82 3.38 13.20 -6.68
N ALA A 83 2.29 12.49 -6.36
CA ALA A 83 1.69 11.57 -7.29
C ALA A 83 1.33 12.30 -8.59
N GLN A 84 1.92 11.84 -9.71
CA GLN A 84 1.57 12.38 -11.02
C GLN A 84 0.14 11.97 -11.38
N PRO A 85 -0.62 12.80 -12.14
CA PRO A 85 -2.00 12.48 -12.52
C PRO A 85 -2.18 11.09 -13.15
N GLY A 86 -1.20 10.63 -13.93
CA GLY A 86 -1.22 9.28 -14.52
C GLY A 86 -1.20 8.14 -13.49
N LEU A 87 -0.59 8.34 -12.31
CA LEU A 87 -0.63 7.35 -11.23
C LEU A 87 -2.00 7.32 -10.57
N VAL A 88 -2.60 8.49 -10.34
CA VAL A 88 -3.97 8.60 -9.80
C VAL A 88 -4.96 7.87 -10.70
N GLN A 89 -4.83 8.05 -12.02
CA GLN A 89 -5.67 7.33 -12.99
C GLN A 89 -5.48 5.81 -12.87
N GLN A 90 -4.24 5.32 -12.81
CA GLN A 90 -3.98 3.89 -12.63
C GLN A 90 -4.59 3.33 -11.35
N TRP A 91 -4.61 4.09 -10.25
CA TRP A 91 -5.21 3.65 -8.99
C TRP A 91 -6.73 3.61 -9.08
N SER A 92 -7.34 4.60 -9.75
CA SER A 92 -8.78 4.60 -10.06
C SER A 92 -9.17 3.41 -10.93
N ASP A 93 -8.39 3.08 -11.97
CA ASP A 93 -8.64 1.93 -12.85
C ASP A 93 -8.55 0.59 -12.10
N LEU A 94 -7.70 0.51 -11.07
CA LEU A 94 -7.60 -0.63 -10.15
C LEU A 94 -8.69 -0.64 -9.06
N ARG A 95 -9.67 0.27 -9.17
CA ARG A 95 -10.80 0.45 -8.25
C ARG A 95 -10.35 0.74 -6.82
N ALA A 96 -9.33 1.58 -6.66
CA ALA A 96 -9.10 2.22 -5.37
C ALA A 96 -10.32 3.11 -5.06
N VAL A 97 -11.00 2.88 -3.94
CA VAL A 97 -12.29 3.53 -3.64
C VAL A 97 -12.11 4.89 -2.97
N ARG A 98 -10.93 5.12 -2.39
CA ARG A 98 -10.54 6.44 -1.89
C ARG A 98 -9.07 6.68 -2.18
N ILE A 99 -8.81 7.82 -2.81
CA ILE A 99 -7.47 8.30 -3.16
C ILE A 99 -7.29 9.66 -2.49
N GLY A 100 -6.18 9.83 -1.79
CA GLY A 100 -5.80 11.12 -1.21
C GLY A 100 -4.29 11.20 -1.03
N ALA A 101 -3.79 12.35 -0.64
CA ALA A 101 -2.39 12.56 -0.27
C ALA A 101 -2.33 13.48 0.94
N GLU A 102 -1.16 13.55 1.58
CA GLU A 102 -0.90 14.52 2.64
C GLU A 102 -1.12 15.96 2.10
N PRO A 103 -1.82 16.84 2.84
CA PRO A 103 -1.96 18.23 2.46
C PRO A 103 -0.58 18.91 2.43
N THR A 104 -0.36 19.79 1.44
CA THR A 104 0.84 20.64 1.35
C THR A 104 0.81 21.78 2.35
#